data_AF-A0A2D3TDI7-F1
#
_entry.id   AF-A0A2D3TDI7-F1
#
_cell.length_a   1.000
_cell.length_b   1.000
_cell.length_c   1.000
_cell.angle_alpha   90.00
_cell.angle_beta   90.00
_cell.angle_gamma   90.00
#
_symmetry.space_group_name_H-M   'P 1'
#
loop_
_entity.id
_entity.type
_entity.pdbx_description
1 polymer ?
#
loop_
_entity_poly.entity_id
_entity_poly.type
_entity_poly.pdbx_seq_one_letter_code
_entity_poly.pdbx_strand_id
1 'polypeptide(L)'
;MSDASLRCKEQAQKLQQGQPITSPYASLKTLFKNYITDQRLRGKRSHEKTDNRLKQVLGSHHINGDTSARDITPEHIKNVLAEFIERGVLAGANKVRANLHAVFNFGLFSDNDPAKLKGKILYVINKK
;
A
#
# COMPACT_ATOMS: atom_id res chain seq x y z
N MET A 1 9.73 -3.37 -24.86
CA MET A 1 9.58 -2.42 -23.73
C MET A 1 8.26 -2.75 -23.04
N SER A 2 8.27 -3.06 -21.74
CA SER A 2 7.03 -3.46 -21.05
C SER A 2 6.10 -2.26 -20.85
N ASP A 3 4.79 -2.51 -20.87
CA ASP A 3 3.70 -1.56 -20.69
C ASP A 3 3.79 -0.83 -19.31
N ALA A 4 4.50 -1.41 -18.35
CA ALA A 4 4.79 -0.77 -17.07
C ALA A 4 5.82 0.37 -17.18
N SER A 5 6.87 0.20 -17.99
CA SER A 5 7.92 1.22 -18.15
C SER A 5 7.44 2.47 -18.91
N LEU A 6 6.48 2.30 -19.83
CA LEU A 6 5.87 3.42 -20.55
C LEU A 6 5.00 4.27 -19.59
N ARG A 7 4.17 3.62 -18.78
CA ARG A 7 3.33 4.30 -17.78
C ARG A 7 4.12 5.01 -16.70
N CYS A 8 5.25 4.44 -16.25
CA CYS A 8 6.16 5.12 -15.32
C CYS A 8 6.74 6.41 -15.90
N LYS A 9 7.09 6.42 -17.20
CA LYS A 9 7.60 7.63 -17.88
C LYS A 9 6.50 8.69 -18.04
N GLU A 10 5.28 8.30 -18.39
CA GLU A 10 4.15 9.22 -18.52
C GLU A 10 3.72 9.83 -17.17
N GLN A 11 3.74 9.04 -16.10
CA GLN A 11 3.43 9.53 -14.75
C GLN A 11 4.52 10.48 -14.23
N ALA A 12 5.79 10.20 -14.51
CA ALA A 12 6.90 11.09 -14.17
C ALA A 12 6.79 12.45 -14.89
N GLN A 13 6.35 12.46 -16.16
CA GLN A 13 6.09 13.68 -16.91
C GLN A 13 4.88 14.47 -16.36
N LYS A 14 3.80 13.79 -15.94
CA LYS A 14 2.65 14.46 -15.29
C LYS A 14 3.02 15.08 -13.95
N LEU A 15 3.94 14.47 -13.20
CA LEU A 15 4.53 15.03 -11.98
C LEU A 15 5.25 16.36 -12.24
N GLN A 16 6.04 16.41 -13.33
CA GLN A 16 6.76 17.63 -13.72
C GLN A 16 5.83 18.76 -14.18
N GLN A 17 4.60 18.43 -14.61
CA GLN A 17 3.60 19.37 -15.08
C GLN A 17 2.60 19.83 -14.01
N GLY A 18 2.79 19.43 -12.74
CA GLY A 18 1.93 19.85 -11.63
C GLY A 18 0.47 19.35 -11.73
N GLN A 19 0.19 18.42 -12.64
CA GLN A 19 -1.13 17.83 -12.81
C GLN A 19 -1.33 16.77 -11.71
N PRO A 20 -2.49 16.76 -11.01
CA PRO A 20 -2.79 15.67 -10.09
C PRO A 20 -2.75 14.37 -10.88
N ILE A 21 -1.97 13.40 -10.41
CA ILE A 21 -2.01 12.05 -10.96
C ILE A 21 -3.38 11.49 -10.57
N THR A 22 -4.37 11.66 -11.45
CA THR A 22 -5.66 10.98 -11.32
C THR A 22 -5.43 9.52 -11.68
N SER A 23 -4.80 8.77 -10.76
CA SER A 23 -4.84 7.32 -10.79
C SER A 23 -6.29 6.93 -10.51
N PRO A 24 -6.96 6.17 -11.40
CA PRO A 24 -8.27 5.59 -11.07
C PRO A 24 -8.16 4.58 -9.92
N TYR A 25 -6.93 4.18 -9.57
CA TYR A 25 -6.63 3.23 -8.52
C TYR A 25 -6.28 3.93 -7.22
N ALA A 26 -6.75 3.36 -6.12
CA ALA A 26 -6.56 3.90 -4.79
C ALA A 26 -5.10 3.83 -4.32
N SER A 27 -4.70 4.86 -3.59
CA SER A 27 -3.34 5.00 -3.03
C SER A 27 -3.06 3.99 -1.91
N LEU A 28 -1.78 3.78 -1.60
CA LEU A 28 -1.34 2.96 -0.49
C LEU A 28 -1.93 3.43 0.85
N LYS A 29 -1.96 4.76 1.08
CA LYS A 29 -2.58 5.36 2.26
C LYS A 29 -4.07 5.03 2.37
N THR A 30 -4.77 5.01 1.23
CA THR A 30 -6.18 4.64 1.16
C THR A 30 -6.37 3.16 1.49
N LEU A 31 -5.52 2.28 0.94
CA LEU A 31 -5.53 0.85 1.25
C LEU A 31 -5.33 0.60 2.76
N PHE A 32 -4.36 1.28 3.37
CA PHE A 32 -4.07 1.17 4.81
C PHE A 32 -5.27 1.63 5.65
N LYS A 33 -5.83 2.79 5.33
CA LYS A 33 -7.02 3.34 6.02
C LYS A 33 -8.21 2.38 5.95
N ASN A 34 -8.47 1.82 4.76
CA ASN A 34 -9.60 0.91 4.55
C ASN A 34 -9.41 -0.42 5.28
N TYR A 35 -8.19 -0.97 5.28
CA TYR A 35 -7.87 -2.16 6.07
C TYR A 35 -8.05 -1.94 7.57
N ILE A 36 -7.57 -0.82 8.12
CA ILE A 36 -7.75 -0.49 9.54
C ILE A 36 -9.23 -0.27 9.88
N THR A 37 -9.99 0.34 8.98
CA THR A 37 -11.44 0.52 9.14
C THR A 37 -12.16 -0.82 9.21
N ASP A 38 -11.86 -1.75 8.29
CA ASP A 38 -12.41 -3.11 8.32
C ASP A 38 -12.04 -3.84 9.63
N GLN A 39 -10.79 -3.75 10.08
CA GLN A 39 -10.35 -4.35 11.34
C GLN A 39 -11.09 -3.78 12.56
N ARG A 40 -11.39 -2.47 12.58
CA ARG A 40 -12.19 -1.82 13.63
C ARG A 40 -13.63 -2.30 13.60
N LEU A 41 -14.25 -2.36 12.41
CA LEU A 41 -15.62 -2.86 12.25
C LEU A 41 -15.76 -4.32 12.69
N ARG A 42 -14.71 -5.12 12.52
CA ARG A 42 -14.63 -6.51 13.02
C ARG A 42 -14.29 -6.64 14.51
N GLY A 43 -14.15 -5.53 15.24
CA GLY A 43 -13.83 -5.53 16.68
C GLY A 43 -12.43 -6.06 17.03
N LYS A 44 -11.47 -6.04 16.09
CA LYS A 44 -10.12 -6.58 16.33
C LYS A 44 -9.34 -5.66 17.26
N ARG A 45 -9.09 -6.09 18.50
CA ARG A 45 -8.29 -5.35 19.51
C ARG A 45 -6.89 -4.92 19.04
N SER A 46 -6.34 -5.56 18.02
CA SER A 46 -5.00 -5.24 17.48
C SER A 46 -5.00 -4.06 16.49
N HIS A 47 -6.15 -3.48 16.14
CA HIS A 47 -6.23 -2.47 15.08
C HIS A 47 -5.32 -1.26 15.33
N GLU A 48 -5.17 -0.78 16.58
CA GLU A 48 -4.32 0.38 16.90
C GLU A 48 -2.84 0.09 16.70
N LYS A 49 -2.38 -1.06 17.18
CA LYS A 49 -0.99 -1.49 16.99
C LYS A 49 -0.67 -1.68 15.51
N THR A 50 -1.64 -2.18 14.74
CA THR A 50 -1.51 -2.31 13.28
C THR A 50 -1.45 -0.95 12.61
N ASP A 51 -2.36 -0.03 12.94
CA ASP A 51 -2.40 1.33 12.40
C ASP A 51 -1.08 2.07 12.64
N ASN A 52 -0.53 2.00 13.86
CA ASN A 52 0.74 2.64 14.19
C ASN A 52 1.91 2.11 13.35
N ARG A 53 1.98 0.78 13.12
CA ARG A 53 3.01 0.20 12.24
C ARG A 53 2.85 0.64 10.79
N LEU A 54 1.62 0.70 10.30
CA LEU A 54 1.33 1.16 8.94
C LEU A 54 1.68 2.65 8.76
N LYS A 55 1.44 3.49 9.77
CA LYS A 55 1.90 4.89 9.79
C LYS A 55 3.43 5.00 9.74
N GLN A 56 4.16 4.13 10.46
CA GLN A 56 5.61 4.09 10.37
C GLN A 56 6.10 3.71 8.97
N VAL A 57 5.41 2.79 8.28
CA VAL A 57 5.70 2.49 6.86
C VAL A 57 5.52 3.72 5.98
N LEU A 58 4.44 4.48 6.17
CA LEU A 58 4.21 5.73 5.42
C LEU A 58 5.23 6.84 5.72
N GLY A 59 5.98 6.71 6.82
CA GLY A 59 7.05 7.63 7.18
C GLY A 59 8.43 7.24 6.63
N SER A 60 8.55 6.08 5.97
CA SER A 60 9.79 5.67 5.31
C SER A 60 10.01 6.49 4.04
N HIS A 61 11.26 6.87 3.78
CA HIS A 61 11.65 7.56 2.55
C HIS A 61 11.66 6.64 1.32
N HIS A 62 11.49 5.32 1.50
CA HIS A 62 11.43 4.34 0.42
C HIS A 62 10.02 4.12 -0.16
N ILE A 63 8.99 4.71 0.45
CA ILE A 63 7.60 4.60 0.00
C ILE A 63 6.92 5.97 0.08
N ASN A 64 6.16 6.31 -0.95
CA ASN A 64 5.21 7.42 -0.90
C ASN A 64 3.79 6.87 -0.70
N GLY A 65 3.10 7.33 0.34
CA GLY A 65 1.73 6.92 0.66
C GLY A 65 0.68 7.27 -0.40
N ASP A 66 0.97 8.29 -1.23
CA ASP A 66 0.10 8.72 -2.32
C ASP A 66 0.34 7.92 -3.62
N THR A 67 1.39 7.11 -3.67
CA THR A 67 1.57 6.13 -4.75
C THR A 67 0.42 5.13 -4.76
N SER A 68 -0.05 4.80 -5.97
CA SER A 68 -1.08 3.79 -6.17
C SER A 68 -0.67 2.45 -5.56
N ALA A 69 -1.59 1.77 -4.87
CA ALA A 69 -1.28 0.52 -4.18
C ALA A 69 -0.71 -0.56 -5.12
N ARG A 70 -1.17 -0.62 -6.37
CA ARG A 70 -0.65 -1.57 -7.38
C ARG A 70 0.78 -1.28 -7.85
N ASP A 71 1.23 -0.04 -7.71
CA ASP A 71 2.55 0.39 -8.17
C ASP A 71 3.60 0.22 -7.05
N ILE A 72 3.18 -0.23 -5.85
CA ILE A 72 4.10 -0.66 -4.80
C ILE A 72 4.74 -1.99 -5.18
N THR A 73 6.08 -2.01 -5.19
CA THR A 73 6.88 -3.17 -5.59
C THR A 73 7.45 -3.91 -4.37
N PRO A 74 7.87 -5.18 -4.55
CA PRO A 74 8.65 -5.88 -3.52
C PRO A 74 9.92 -5.13 -3.10
N GLU A 75 10.52 -4.37 -4.01
CA GLU A 75 11.73 -3.57 -3.73
C GLU A 75 11.44 -2.47 -2.70
N HIS A 76 10.34 -1.72 -2.87
CA HIS A 76 9.90 -0.73 -1.89
C HIS A 76 9.72 -1.38 -0.50
N ILE A 77 9.08 -2.56 -0.45
CA ILE A 77 8.83 -3.28 0.81
C ILE A 77 10.15 -3.75 1.45
N LYS A 78 11.08 -4.30 0.66
CA LYS A 78 12.39 -4.73 1.17
C LYS A 78 13.15 -3.56 1.80
N ASN A 79 13.18 -2.41 1.14
CA ASN A 79 13.91 -1.23 1.63
C ASN A 79 13.27 -0.65 2.90
N VAL A 80 11.94 -0.60 2.98
CA VAL A 80 11.26 -0.27 4.24
C VAL A 80 11.63 -1.26 5.35
N LEU A 81 11.65 -2.57 5.09
CA LEU A 81 11.99 -3.55 6.13
C LEU A 81 13.47 -3.46 6.54
N ALA A 82 14.37 -3.17 5.60
CA ALA A 82 15.78 -2.94 5.86
C ALA A 82 15.98 -1.74 6.79
N GLU A 83 15.28 -0.61 6.55
CA GLU A 83 15.32 0.58 7.40
C GLU A 83 14.96 0.27 8.88
N PHE A 84 13.99 -0.63 9.10
CA PHE A 84 13.65 -1.08 10.46
C PHE A 84 14.73 -1.98 11.07
N ILE A 85 15.34 -2.86 10.26
CA ILE A 85 16.41 -3.74 10.73
C ILE A 85 17.66 -2.94 11.10
N GLU A 86 18.04 -1.95 10.27
CA GLU A 86 19.18 -1.06 10.49
C GLU A 86 19.03 -0.22 11.77
N ARG A 87 17.79 0.14 12.14
CA ARG A 87 17.47 0.78 13.42
C ARG A 87 17.49 -0.16 14.63
N GLY A 88 17.84 -1.44 14.44
CA GLY A 88 17.90 -2.44 15.51
C GLY A 88 16.54 -3.03 15.91
N VAL A 89 15.47 -2.80 15.14
CA VAL A 89 14.11 -3.26 15.49
C VAL A 89 13.64 -4.46 14.67
N LEU A 90 14.41 -5.55 14.68
CA LEU A 90 14.14 -6.78 13.91
C LEU A 90 12.74 -7.37 14.16
N ALA A 91 12.32 -7.45 15.43
CA ALA A 91 10.98 -7.92 15.78
C ALA A 91 9.89 -7.00 15.20
N GLY A 92 10.15 -5.68 15.18
CA GLY A 92 9.30 -4.68 14.54
C GLY A 92 9.18 -4.91 13.03
N ALA A 93 10.30 -5.11 12.34
CA ALA A 93 10.33 -5.42 10.91
C ALA A 93 9.50 -6.67 10.57
N ASN A 94 9.61 -7.74 11.36
CA ASN A 94 8.81 -8.95 11.16
C ASN A 94 7.31 -8.69 11.30
N LYS A 95 6.91 -7.85 12.26
CA LYS A 95 5.50 -7.45 12.42
C LYS A 95 5.03 -6.55 11.28
N VAL A 96 5.86 -5.63 10.79
CA VAL A 96 5.55 -4.81 9.61
C VAL A 96 5.35 -5.69 8.39
N ARG A 97 6.24 -6.66 8.14
CA ARG A 97 6.10 -7.63 7.03
C ARG A 97 4.75 -8.36 7.08
N ALA A 98 4.39 -8.90 8.24
CA ALA A 98 3.12 -9.60 8.41
C ALA A 98 1.90 -8.68 8.17
N ASN A 99 1.96 -7.44 8.67
CA ASN A 99 0.91 -6.45 8.46
C ASN A 99 0.78 -6.08 6.98
N LEU A 100 1.89 -5.81 6.28
CA LEU A 100 1.87 -5.49 4.85
C LEU A 100 1.27 -6.65 4.04
N HIS A 101 1.68 -7.88 4.31
CA HIS A 101 1.10 -9.05 3.66
C HIS A 101 -0.43 -9.13 3.85
N ALA A 102 -0.93 -8.92 5.08
CA ALA A 102 -2.37 -8.92 5.35
C ALA A 102 -3.10 -7.79 4.63
N VAL A 103 -2.51 -6.60 4.56
CA VAL A 103 -3.08 -5.42 3.88
C VAL A 103 -3.17 -5.62 2.38
N PHE A 104 -2.11 -6.12 1.73
CA PHE A 104 -2.14 -6.37 0.29
C PHE A 104 -3.10 -7.49 -0.08
N ASN A 105 -3.22 -8.53 0.76
CA ASN A 105 -4.27 -9.54 0.61
C ASN A 105 -5.67 -8.95 0.77
N PHE A 106 -5.90 -8.05 1.73
CA PHE A 106 -7.18 -7.35 1.86
C PHE A 106 -7.55 -6.56 0.59
N GLY A 107 -6.58 -5.87 -0.02
CA GLY A 107 -6.81 -5.16 -1.29
C GLY A 107 -7.17 -6.12 -2.43
N LEU A 108 -6.42 -7.23 -2.57
CA LEU A 108 -6.70 -8.29 -3.54
C LEU A 108 -8.13 -8.85 -3.39
N PHE A 109 -8.56 -9.17 -2.18
CA PHE A 109 -9.91 -9.68 -1.94
C PHE A 109 -10.98 -8.60 -2.16
N SER A 110 -10.70 -7.35 -1.83
CA SER A 110 -11.66 -6.26 -2.01
C SER A 110 -11.96 -5.98 -3.48
N ASP A 111 -10.97 -6.12 -4.36
CA ASP A 111 -11.17 -5.97 -5.81
C ASP A 111 -11.95 -7.15 -6.43
N ASN A 112 -11.85 -8.33 -5.82
CA ASN A 112 -12.48 -9.56 -6.30
C ASN A 112 -13.79 -9.89 -5.54
N ASP A 113 -14.28 -8.99 -4.70
CA ASP A 113 -15.52 -9.18 -3.93
C ASP A 113 -16.74 -8.84 -4.80
N PRO A 114 -17.58 -9.82 -5.17
CA PRO A 114 -18.75 -9.58 -6.01
C PRO A 114 -19.76 -8.62 -5.36
N ALA A 115 -19.80 -8.53 -4.02
CA ALA A 115 -20.66 -7.59 -3.31
C ALA A 115 -20.19 -6.13 -3.47
N LYS A 116 -18.95 -5.91 -3.94
CA LYS A 116 -18.33 -4.60 -4.13
C LYS A 116 -18.11 -4.24 -5.60
N LEU A 117 -18.72 -4.96 -6.54
CA LEU A 117 -18.58 -4.71 -8.00
C LEU A 117 -18.95 -3.29 -8.45
N LYS A 118 -19.83 -2.60 -7.71
CA LYS A 118 -20.21 -1.20 -7.96
C LYS A 118 -19.40 -0.19 -7.13
N GLY A 119 -18.39 -0.67 -6.41
CA GLY A 119 -17.56 0.13 -5.51
C GLY A 119 -16.70 1.12 -6.28
N LYS A 120 -16.59 2.35 -5.76
CA LYS A 120 -15.80 3.44 -6.37
C LYS A 120 -14.28 3.31 -6.16
N ILE A 121 -13.85 2.32 -5.37
CA ILE A 121 -12.45 2.14 -4.95
C ILE A 121 -11.94 0.85 -5.58
N LEU A 122 -10.90 0.97 -6.40
CA LEU A 122 -10.24 -0.15 -7.08
C LEU A 122 -8.74 -0.09 -6.79
N TYR A 123 -8.10 -1.21 -6.43
CA TYR A 123 -6.66 -1.26 -6.19
C TYR A 123 -5.89 -1.89 -7.37
N VAL A 124 -6.42 -2.94 -7.99
CA VAL A 124 -5.79 -3.75 -9.06
C VAL A 124 -4.41 -4.27 -8.65
N ILE A 125 -4.33 -4.90 -7.49
CA ILE A 125 -3.09 -5.52 -7.01
C ILE A 125 -2.86 -6.81 -7.82
N ASN A 126 -1.66 -6.96 -8.40
CA ASN A 126 -1.28 -8.18 -9.11
C ASN A 126 -0.45 -9.10 -8.20
N LYS A 127 -0.75 -10.40 -8.20
CA LYS A 127 0.18 -11.42 -7.71
C LYS A 127 1.32 -11.50 -8.73
N LYS A 128 2.43 -10.82 -8.46
CA LYS A 128 3.68 -11.00 -9.23
C LYS A 128 4.47 -12.16 -8.64
#